data_AF-A0A1Q7Y2L4-F1
#
_entry.id   AF-A0A1Q7Y2L4-F1
#
_cell.length_a   1.000
_cell.length_b   1.000
_cell.length_c   1.000
_cell.angle_alpha   90.00
_cell.angle_beta   90.00
_cell.angle_gamma   90.00
#
_symmetry.space_group_name_H-M   'P 1'
#
loop_
_entity.id
_entity.type
_entity.pdbx_description
1 polymer ?
#
loop_
_entity_poly.entity_id
_entity_poly.type
_entity_poly.pdbx_seq_one_letter_code
_entity_poly.pdbx_strand_id
1 'polypeptide(L)'
;MARYSAFLGRRVEVQYRAGDILLPASGTFVADSGRSIFLEQNFEQRGQHKHFRWEIPYQYLVRIEEKPDSGASANGISAGATPKAAPETPVASKPDDQPLGAVAAASAGGAPTLLPLPPRPKTA
;
A
#
# COMPACT_ATOMS: atom_id res chain seq x y z
N MET A 1 7.45 -21.38 -22.10
CA MET A 1 6.39 -20.46 -22.61
C MET A 1 6.01 -19.53 -21.46
N ALA A 2 6.00 -18.22 -21.68
CA ALA A 2 5.69 -17.21 -20.66
C ALA A 2 4.16 -17.06 -20.53
N ARG A 3 3.58 -17.53 -19.40
CA ARG A 3 2.12 -17.62 -19.22
C ARG A 3 1.49 -16.29 -18.80
N TYR A 4 2.28 -15.42 -18.18
CA TYR A 4 1.80 -14.18 -17.56
C TYR A 4 2.46 -12.95 -18.18
N SER A 5 2.93 -13.07 -19.42
CA SER A 5 3.54 -11.97 -20.17
C SER A 5 2.64 -10.75 -20.32
N ALA A 6 1.31 -10.93 -20.29
CA ALA A 6 0.34 -9.84 -20.32
C ALA A 6 0.48 -8.85 -19.14
N PHE A 7 1.06 -9.30 -18.02
CA PHE A 7 1.24 -8.50 -16.82
C PHE A 7 2.59 -7.76 -16.80
N LEU A 8 3.50 -7.99 -17.75
CA LEU A 8 4.81 -7.33 -17.80
C LEU A 8 4.67 -5.80 -17.78
N GLY A 9 5.46 -5.18 -16.90
CA GLY A 9 5.47 -3.73 -16.67
C GLY A 9 4.30 -3.22 -15.83
N ARG A 10 3.33 -4.07 -15.46
CA ARG A 10 2.16 -3.67 -14.68
C ARG A 10 2.34 -3.95 -13.20
N ARG A 11 1.64 -3.19 -12.37
CA ARG A 11 1.55 -3.47 -10.95
C ARG A 11 0.53 -4.57 -10.70
N VAL A 12 0.96 -5.62 -10.03
CA VAL A 12 0.13 -6.78 -9.74
C VAL A 12 0.20 -7.14 -8.28
N GLU A 13 -0.84 -7.83 -7.83
CA GLU A 13 -0.86 -8.55 -6.58
C GLU A 13 -0.92 -10.04 -6.91
N VAL A 14 0.01 -10.78 -6.32
CA VAL A 14 0.17 -12.20 -6.48
C VAL A 14 -0.12 -12.86 -5.15
N GLN A 15 -0.94 -13.90 -5.17
CA GLN A 15 -1.10 -14.78 -4.03
C GLN A 15 -0.32 -16.06 -4.31
N TYR A 16 0.58 -16.41 -3.40
CA TYR A 16 1.45 -17.58 -3.54
C TYR A 16 1.48 -18.42 -2.27
N ARG A 17 1.78 -19.71 -2.41
CA ARG A 17 1.89 -20.66 -1.31
C ARG A 17 3.33 -20.75 -0.81
N ALA A 18 3.53 -20.55 0.48
CA ALA A 18 4.80 -20.76 1.16
C ALA A 18 4.58 -21.78 2.29
N GLY A 19 4.98 -23.04 2.06
CA GLY A 19 4.60 -24.14 2.94
C GLY A 19 3.08 -24.30 2.96
N ASP A 20 2.45 -24.21 4.12
CA ASP A 20 0.99 -24.35 4.27
C ASP A 20 0.23 -23.03 4.31
N ILE A 21 0.95 -21.91 4.12
CA ILE A 21 0.37 -20.56 4.23
C ILE A 21 0.28 -19.92 2.84
N LEU A 22 -0.79 -19.16 2.61
CA LEU A 22 -0.93 -18.29 1.44
C LEU A 22 -0.48 -16.88 1.79
N LEU A 23 0.48 -16.37 1.04
CA LEU A 23 1.05 -15.03 1.24
C LEU A 23 0.73 -14.15 0.03
N PRO A 24 0.32 -12.90 0.24
CA PRO A 24 0.25 -11.90 -0.81
C PRO A 24 1.64 -11.30 -1.05
N ALA A 25 1.99 -11.07 -2.32
CA ALA A 25 3.12 -10.25 -2.75
C ALA A 25 2.60 -9.23 -3.76
N SER A 26 2.96 -7.96 -3.59
CA SER A 26 2.63 -6.92 -4.55
C SER A 26 3.91 -6.33 -5.12
N GLY A 27 3.84 -5.92 -6.39
CA GLY A 27 4.99 -5.34 -7.07
C GLY A 27 4.72 -5.16 -8.55
N THR A 28 5.66 -4.52 -9.24
CA THR A 28 5.69 -4.44 -10.69
C THR A 28 6.18 -5.77 -11.24
N PHE A 29 5.43 -6.37 -12.16
CA PHE A 29 5.82 -7.60 -12.82
C PHE A 29 6.91 -7.30 -13.87
N VAL A 30 8.13 -7.75 -13.63
CA VAL A 30 9.30 -7.37 -14.45
C VAL A 30 9.76 -8.46 -15.39
N ALA A 31 9.55 -9.73 -15.06
CA ALA A 31 9.97 -10.84 -15.91
C ALA A 31 9.16 -12.11 -15.68
N ASP A 32 9.10 -12.93 -16.73
CA ASP A 32 8.56 -14.29 -16.74
C ASP A 32 9.59 -15.21 -17.40
N SER A 33 10.20 -16.11 -16.62
CA SER A 33 11.20 -17.05 -17.13
C SER A 33 10.57 -18.31 -17.74
N GLY A 34 9.26 -18.46 -17.69
CA GLY A 34 8.57 -19.72 -17.99
C GLY A 34 8.61 -20.74 -16.84
N ARG A 35 9.38 -20.50 -15.78
CA ARG A 35 9.42 -21.33 -14.55
C ARG A 35 9.03 -20.56 -13.29
N SER A 36 9.41 -19.29 -13.24
CA SER A 36 9.12 -18.36 -12.16
C SER A 36 8.72 -17.01 -12.73
N ILE A 37 7.97 -16.25 -11.95
CA ILE A 37 7.71 -14.84 -12.20
C ILE A 37 8.58 -13.98 -11.29
N PHE A 38 8.87 -12.77 -11.74
CA PHE A 38 9.66 -11.81 -10.99
C PHE A 38 8.87 -10.53 -10.77
N LEU A 39 8.78 -10.12 -9.51
CA LEU A 39 8.14 -8.87 -9.10
C LEU A 39 9.18 -7.96 -8.47
N GLU A 40 9.13 -6.67 -8.79
CA GLU A 40 9.94 -5.65 -8.14
C GLU A 40 9.05 -4.69 -7.35
N GLN A 41 9.44 -4.40 -6.11
CA GLN A 41 8.76 -3.45 -5.25
C GLN A 41 9.78 -2.49 -4.66
N ASN A 42 9.53 -1.20 -4.85
CA ASN A 42 10.30 -0.13 -4.22
C ASN A 42 9.48 0.42 -3.05
N PHE A 43 10.12 0.57 -1.90
CA PHE A 43 9.49 1.07 -0.68
C PHE A 43 10.36 2.16 -0.06
N GLU A 44 9.77 3.31 0.23
CA GLU A 44 10.46 4.40 0.92
C GLU A 44 10.02 4.39 2.39
N GLN A 45 10.92 4.02 3.30
CA GLN A 45 10.66 4.05 4.74
C GLN A 45 11.66 4.96 5.43
N ARG A 46 11.18 6.01 6.09
CA ARG A 46 12.02 6.98 6.85
C ARG A 46 13.17 7.54 6.01
N GLY A 47 12.91 7.85 4.73
CA GLY A 47 13.92 8.37 3.80
C GLY A 47 14.90 7.32 3.27
N GLN A 48 14.73 6.03 3.60
CA GLN A 48 15.50 4.95 2.99
C GLN A 48 14.70 4.28 1.89
N HIS A 49 15.29 4.19 0.70
CA HIS A 49 14.72 3.50 -0.44
C HIS A 49 15.14 2.03 -0.34
N LYS A 50 14.17 1.16 -0.10
CA LYS A 50 14.35 -0.29 -0.10
C LYS A 50 13.80 -0.85 -1.39
N HIS A 51 14.60 -1.72 -2.01
CA HIS A 51 14.21 -2.45 -3.20
C HIS A 51 14.07 -3.93 -2.85
N PHE A 52 12.91 -4.50 -3.13
CA PHE A 52 12.63 -5.92 -2.96
C PHE A 52 12.32 -6.54 -4.31
N ARG A 53 12.97 -7.66 -4.59
CA ARG A 53 12.72 -8.46 -5.78
C ARG A 53 12.24 -9.84 -5.36
N TRP A 54 11.02 -10.17 -5.73
CA TRP A 54 10.42 -11.49 -5.48
C TRP A 54 10.66 -12.39 -6.67
N GLU A 55 11.04 -13.63 -6.40
CA GLU A 55 10.97 -14.73 -7.36
C GLU A 55 9.91 -15.72 -6.88
N ILE A 56 8.86 -15.93 -7.68
CA ILE A 56 7.76 -16.84 -7.33
C ILE A 56 7.68 -17.93 -8.40
N PRO A 57 8.06 -19.18 -8.08
CA PRO A 57 7.88 -20.32 -8.97
C PRO A 57 6.41 -20.56 -9.31
N TYR A 58 6.14 -21.01 -10.54
CA TYR A 58 4.77 -21.30 -10.97
C TYR A 58 4.05 -22.34 -10.14
N GLN A 59 4.79 -23.28 -9.58
CA GLN A 59 4.25 -24.31 -8.70
C GLN A 59 3.55 -23.73 -7.46
N TYR A 60 3.96 -22.53 -7.02
CA TYR A 60 3.43 -21.88 -5.84
C TYR A 60 2.47 -20.74 -6.16
N LEU A 61 2.30 -20.38 -7.44
CA LEU A 61 1.41 -19.32 -7.86
C LEU A 61 -0.06 -19.80 -7.74
N VAL A 62 -0.84 -19.11 -6.91
CA VAL A 62 -2.27 -19.40 -6.75
C VAL A 62 -3.11 -18.45 -7.59
N ARG A 63 -2.79 -17.15 -7.54
CA ARG A 63 -3.53 -16.11 -8.25
C ARG A 63 -2.63 -14.94 -8.58
N ILE A 64 -2.91 -14.28 -9.70
CA ILE A 64 -2.34 -12.99 -10.07
C ILE A 64 -3.47 -12.07 -10.50
N GLU A 65 -3.47 -10.86 -9.95
CA GLU A 65 -4.45 -9.82 -10.25
C GLU A 65 -3.70 -8.51 -10.54
N GLU A 66 -4.10 -7.81 -11.60
CA GLU A 66 -3.60 -6.47 -11.87
C GLU A 66 -4.20 -5.49 -10.87
N LYS A 67 -3.35 -4.74 -10.16
CA LYS A 67 -3.81 -3.66 -9.28
C LYS A 67 -3.68 -2.35 -10.05
N PRO A 68 -4.76 -1.57 -10.18
CA PRO A 68 -4.65 -0.23 -10.75
C PRO A 68 -3.71 0.58 -9.87
N ASP A 69 -2.60 1.05 -10.43
CA ASP A 69 -1.68 1.93 -9.71
C ASP A 69 -2.44 3.21 -9.42
N SER A 70 -2.70 3.49 -8.13
CA SER A 70 -3.61 4.56 -7.69
C SER A 70 -3.08 5.98 -7.97
N GLY A 71 -2.08 6.12 -8.85
CA GLY A 71 -1.50 7.37 -9.32
C GLY A 71 -1.38 7.51 -10.85
N ALA A 72 -1.84 6.54 -11.65
CA ALA A 72 -1.80 6.63 -13.12
C ALA A 72 -3.19 6.45 -13.72
N SER A 73 -4.02 7.48 -13.60
CA SER A 73 -5.17 7.64 -14.50
C SER A 73 -4.64 8.00 -15.89
N ALA A 74 -4.58 7.02 -16.78
CA ALA A 74 -4.39 7.23 -18.21
C ALA A 74 -5.62 6.67 -18.95
N ASN A 75 -6.66 7.49 -18.96
CA ASN A 75 -7.50 7.79 -20.12
C ASN A 75 -7.83 6.61 -21.06
N GLY A 76 -8.87 5.84 -20.71
CA GLY A 76 -9.69 5.12 -21.68
C GLY A 76 -10.92 5.96 -22.00
N ILE A 77 -10.92 6.62 -23.16
CA ILE A 77 -12.06 7.36 -23.70
C ILE A 77 -13.26 6.40 -23.83
N SER A 78 -14.25 6.56 -22.94
CA SER A 78 -15.62 6.13 -23.23
C SER A 78 -16.39 7.35 -23.72
N ALA A 79 -16.47 7.46 -25.04
CA ALA A 79 -17.38 8.39 -25.69
C ALA A 79 -18.82 7.92 -25.49
N GLY A 80 -19.65 8.82 -24.94
CA GLY A 80 -21.07 8.92 -25.27
C GLY A 80 -22.07 8.36 -24.28
N ALA A 81 -22.52 9.19 -23.34
CA ALA A 81 -23.95 9.51 -23.20
C ALA A 81 -24.13 10.71 -22.25
N THR A 82 -24.48 11.84 -22.85
CA THR A 82 -25.05 13.04 -22.23
C THR A 82 -26.32 12.69 -21.44
N PRO A 83 -26.56 13.34 -20.30
CA PRO A 83 -27.80 14.12 -20.23
C PRO A 83 -27.53 15.60 -20.00
N LYS A 84 -28.20 16.39 -20.83
CA LYS A 84 -28.21 17.84 -20.93
C LYS A 84 -29.19 18.44 -19.93
N ALA A 85 -28.74 19.56 -19.33
CA ALA A 85 -29.51 20.70 -18.81
C ALA A 85 -30.17 20.65 -17.40
N ALA A 86 -29.50 21.36 -16.48
CA ALA A 86 -29.94 22.34 -15.48
C ALA A 86 -31.26 23.11 -15.80
N PRO A 87 -31.94 23.84 -14.88
CA PRO A 87 -31.40 24.77 -13.85
C PRO A 87 -32.08 24.72 -12.45
N GLU A 88 -31.35 25.06 -11.37
CA GLU A 88 -31.44 26.29 -10.53
C GLU A 88 -32.83 26.51 -9.88
N THR A 89 -33.04 26.91 -8.61
CA THR A 89 -32.41 27.98 -7.78
C THR A 89 -32.90 27.83 -6.28
N PRO A 90 -32.63 28.74 -5.31
CA PRO A 90 -32.20 28.39 -3.94
C PRO A 90 -33.16 28.82 -2.81
N VAL A 91 -32.94 28.38 -1.56
CA VAL A 91 -33.43 29.07 -0.35
C VAL A 91 -32.60 28.59 0.87
N ALA A 92 -31.68 29.41 1.42
CA ALA A 92 -31.84 30.27 2.62
C ALA A 92 -32.13 29.45 3.91
N SER A 93 -31.47 29.57 5.07
CA SER A 93 -30.64 30.59 5.72
C SER A 93 -29.86 29.94 6.90
N LYS A 94 -28.76 30.57 7.35
CA LYS A 94 -28.11 30.36 8.68
C LYS A 94 -28.85 31.19 9.77
N PRO A 95 -28.40 31.37 11.04
CA PRO A 95 -27.34 30.76 11.90
C PRO A 95 -27.85 30.44 13.34
N ASP A 96 -26.93 30.42 14.34
CA ASP A 96 -27.08 30.42 15.82
C ASP A 96 -27.18 29.03 16.52
N ASP A 97 -26.50 28.71 17.63
CA ASP A 97 -25.66 29.45 18.59
C ASP A 97 -24.78 28.45 19.41
N GLN A 98 -23.66 28.99 19.91
CA GLN A 98 -22.92 28.62 21.15
C GLN A 98 -21.97 27.41 21.28
N PRO A 99 -20.69 27.69 21.64
CA PRO A 99 -19.72 26.74 22.20
C PRO A 99 -19.59 26.90 23.72
N LEU A 100 -19.74 25.82 24.50
CA LEU A 100 -19.38 25.82 25.92
C LEU A 100 -18.82 24.46 26.34
N GLY A 101 -17.60 24.48 26.85
CA GLY A 101 -16.92 23.30 27.39
C GLY A 101 -15.45 23.57 27.67
N ALA A 102 -15.19 24.48 28.61
CA ALA A 102 -13.86 24.82 29.10
C ALA A 102 -13.35 23.81 30.15
N VAL A 103 -12.03 23.91 30.40
CA VAL A 103 -11.22 23.43 31.55
C VAL A 103 -10.85 21.92 31.55
N ALA A 104 -9.68 21.45 31.98
CA ALA A 104 -8.61 22.04 32.79
C ALA A 104 -7.26 21.33 32.52
N ALA A 105 -6.18 22.03 32.88
CA ALA A 105 -4.79 21.55 32.85
C ALA A 105 -4.45 20.59 34.01
N ALA A 106 -3.45 19.72 33.81
CA ALA A 106 -2.57 19.24 34.88
C ALA A 106 -1.23 18.73 34.33
N SER A 107 -0.15 19.39 34.75
CA SER A 107 1.24 18.91 34.66
C SER A 107 1.47 17.69 35.55
N ALA A 108 2.29 16.74 35.10
CA ALA A 108 3.21 16.00 35.98
C ALA A 108 4.32 15.35 35.14
N GLY A 109 5.57 15.63 35.52
CA GLY A 109 6.75 15.03 34.93
C GLY A 109 6.91 13.54 35.30
N GLY A 110 7.59 12.81 34.44
CA GLY A 110 8.01 11.43 34.67
C GLY A 110 9.22 11.10 33.81
N ALA A 111 10.34 10.80 34.46
CA ALA A 111 11.66 10.56 33.90
C ALA A 111 11.71 9.48 32.79
N PRO A 112 12.69 9.53 31.86
CA PRO A 112 12.96 8.37 31.01
C PRO A 112 13.59 7.28 31.87
N THR A 113 12.90 6.16 31.98
CA THR A 113 13.41 4.93 32.59
C THR A 113 14.56 4.43 31.72
N LEU A 114 15.80 4.65 32.18
CA LEU A 114 17.00 4.03 31.63
C LEU A 114 16.89 2.52 31.85
N LEU A 115 16.75 1.76 30.77
CA LEU A 115 16.83 0.30 30.80
C LEU A 115 18.27 -0.12 31.22
N PRO A 116 18.45 -1.03 32.20
CA PRO A 116 19.77 -1.50 32.59
C PRO A 116 20.40 -2.38 31.50
N LEU A 117 21.61 -2.03 31.06
CA LEU A 117 22.45 -2.90 30.21
C LEU A 117 23.00 -4.08 31.03
N PRO A 118 23.05 -5.31 30.50
CA PRO A 118 23.67 -6.43 31.19
C PRO A 118 25.21 -6.30 31.22
N PRO A 119 25.88 -6.73 32.31
CA PRO A 119 27.33 -6.71 32.39
C PRO A 119 27.95 -7.77 31.45
N ARG A 120 29.02 -7.37 30.73
CA ARG A 120 29.88 -8.30 29.98
C ARG A 120 30.64 -9.22 30.95
N PRO A 121 30.84 -10.51 30.60
CA PRO A 121 31.77 -11.36 31.33
C PRO A 121 33.22 -10.96 31.06
N LYS A 122 34.01 -10.91 32.13
CA LYS A 122 35.46 -10.67 32.15
C LYS A 122 36.17 -12.00 31.90
N THR A 123 36.88 -12.12 30.78
CA THR A 123 37.76 -13.27 30.53
C THR A 123 39.01 -13.14 31.40
N ALA A 124 39.39 -14.25 32.04
CA ALA A 124 40.61 -14.40 32.85
C ALA A 124 41.88 -14.39 31.99
#